data_AF-A0A0B2X2U4-F1
#
_entry.id   AF-A0A0B2X2U4-F1
#
_cell.length_a   1.000
_cell.length_b   1.000
_cell.length_c   1.000
_cell.angle_alpha   90.00
_cell.angle_beta   90.00
_cell.angle_gamma   90.00
#
_symmetry.space_group_name_H-M   'P 1'
#
loop_
_entity.id
_entity.type
_entity.pdbx_description
1 polymer ?
#
loop_
_entity_poly.entity_id
_entity_poly.type
_entity_poly.pdbx_seq_one_letter_code
_entity_poly.pdbx_strand_id
1 'polypeptide(L)'
;MVLTGVLRHYASVLMATAPKKLDAKGMREQRALAHGVTLRSNYHVLSQKAFENRRETLCAGYESGAYLREPDRKGQPPANPLTDQGAMDGMMGMMKNNMAMIIPNTLIMSWINAFFSGYVIMKLPFPITIKFKSMLQAGVQTKDMDPRWMSSISWYFLCIFGLQFVYVFLLGSDNAASQMAQQMAAQQMPMNPMGGPGQDPDKQFKAEAENLAVIEHYSVLDDVEERLLQGIKS
;
A
#
# COMPACT_ATOMS: atom_id res chain seq x y z
N MET A 1 18.50 17.45 -5.96
CA MET A 1 17.92 16.14 -5.61
C MET A 1 17.76 15.97 -4.10
N VAL A 2 18.82 16.10 -3.30
CA VAL A 2 18.70 15.97 -1.82
C VAL A 2 17.75 17.00 -1.21
N LEU A 3 18.00 18.31 -1.42
CA LEU A 3 17.14 19.37 -0.87
C LEU A 3 15.68 19.29 -1.35
N THR A 4 15.46 18.91 -2.62
CA THR A 4 14.13 18.72 -3.17
C THR A 4 13.41 17.55 -2.50
N GLY A 5 14.12 16.47 -2.14
CA GLY A 5 13.56 15.36 -1.37
C GLY A 5 13.23 15.75 0.07
N VAL A 6 14.10 16.52 0.73
CA VAL A 6 13.87 17.04 2.10
C VAL A 6 12.67 17.99 2.13
N LEU A 7 12.62 18.95 1.20
CA LEU A 7 11.50 19.89 1.09
C LEU A 7 10.18 19.17 0.82
N ARG A 8 10.18 18.17 -0.08
CA ARG A 8 9.02 17.30 -0.32
C ARG A 8 8.57 16.59 0.94
N HIS A 9 9.49 16.03 1.72
CA HIS A 9 9.15 15.34 2.95
C HIS A 9 8.43 16.28 3.92
N TYR A 10 9.00 17.45 4.21
CA TYR A 10 8.35 18.41 5.10
C TYR A 10 7.05 18.95 4.53
N ALA A 11 6.97 19.22 3.23
CA ALA A 11 5.72 19.63 2.59
C ALA A 11 4.64 18.55 2.72
N SER A 12 4.99 17.26 2.54
CA SER A 12 4.08 16.14 2.72
C SER A 12 3.60 16.00 4.18
N VAL A 13 4.50 16.22 5.15
CA VAL A 13 4.13 16.21 6.58
C VAL A 13 3.19 17.37 6.90
N LEU A 14 3.44 18.57 6.36
CA LEU A 14 2.58 19.74 6.57
C LEU A 14 1.22 19.63 5.87
N MET A 15 1.19 18.97 4.70
CA MET A 15 -0.05 18.72 3.96
C MET A 15 -0.83 17.50 4.47
N ALA A 16 -0.23 16.68 5.35
CA ALA A 16 -0.90 15.56 5.96
C ALA A 16 -2.09 16.08 6.77
N THR A 17 -3.29 15.73 6.33
CA THR A 17 -4.51 16.07 7.08
C THR A 17 -4.52 15.27 8.37
N ALA A 18 -4.92 15.92 9.47
CA ALA A 18 -5.15 15.22 10.74
C ALA A 18 -6.08 14.01 10.50
N PRO A 19 -5.81 12.85 11.15
CA PRO A 19 -6.65 11.67 11.00
C PRO A 19 -8.10 12.05 11.29
N LYS A 20 -8.99 11.88 10.29
CA LYS A 20 -10.42 12.14 10.50
C LYS A 20 -10.91 11.22 11.61
N LYS A 21 -11.68 11.76 12.54
CA LYS A 21 -12.37 10.96 13.56
C LYS A 21 -13.33 10.03 12.83
N LEU A 22 -13.03 8.74 12.83
CA LEU A 22 -13.92 7.72 12.30
C LEU A 22 -15.19 7.68 13.15
N ASP A 23 -16.35 7.61 12.49
CA ASP A 23 -17.64 7.42 13.14
C ASP A 23 -17.63 6.09 13.93
N ALA A 24 -18.18 6.10 15.15
CA ALA A 24 -18.15 4.93 16.04
C ALA A 24 -18.80 3.70 15.40
N LYS A 25 -19.87 3.90 14.62
CA LYS A 25 -20.54 2.81 13.90
C LYS A 25 -19.70 2.26 12.75
N GLY A 26 -19.04 3.12 11.98
CA GLY A 26 -18.11 2.69 10.92
C GLY A 26 -16.85 2.00 11.46
N MET A 27 -16.34 2.47 12.62
CA MET A 27 -15.23 1.81 13.30
C MET A 27 -15.64 0.41 13.80
N ARG A 28 -16.85 0.28 14.35
CA ARG A 28 -17.38 -1.03 14.78
C ARG A 28 -17.46 -1.99 13.60
N GLU A 29 -17.96 -1.55 12.46
CA GLU A 29 -18.05 -2.35 11.23
C GLU A 29 -16.67 -2.86 10.79
N GLN A 30 -15.70 -1.95 10.66
CA GLN A 30 -14.33 -2.30 10.26
C GLN A 30 -13.65 -3.24 11.28
N ARG A 31 -13.81 -2.98 12.57
CA ARG A 31 -13.20 -3.79 13.64
C ARG A 31 -13.85 -5.16 13.74
N ALA A 32 -15.16 -5.26 13.54
CA ALA A 32 -15.86 -6.53 13.53
C ALA A 32 -15.36 -7.41 12.39
N LEU A 33 -15.17 -6.86 11.19
CA LEU A 33 -14.62 -7.61 10.05
C LEU A 33 -13.16 -8.01 10.28
N ALA A 34 -12.33 -7.08 10.78
CA ALA A 34 -10.94 -7.37 11.13
C ALA A 34 -10.83 -8.47 12.20
N HIS A 35 -11.77 -8.52 13.14
CA HIS A 35 -11.83 -9.58 14.15
C HIS A 35 -12.10 -10.95 13.52
N GLY A 36 -13.02 -11.04 12.55
CA GLY A 36 -13.26 -12.28 11.78
C GLY A 36 -12.01 -12.77 11.06
N VAL A 37 -11.35 -11.87 10.31
CA VAL A 37 -10.11 -12.20 9.59
C VAL A 37 -9.00 -12.64 10.56
N THR A 38 -8.89 -11.98 11.71
CA THR A 38 -7.90 -12.32 12.74
C THR A 38 -8.18 -13.69 13.35
N LEU A 39 -9.45 -14.00 13.62
CA LEU A 39 -9.88 -15.30 14.11
C LEU A 39 -9.59 -16.40 13.08
N ARG A 40 -9.89 -16.15 11.80
CA ARG A 40 -9.57 -17.07 10.69
C ARG A 40 -8.07 -17.28 10.49
N SER A 41 -7.25 -16.29 10.78
CA SER A 41 -5.80 -16.42 10.61
C SER A 41 -5.13 -17.08 11.81
N ASN A 42 -5.70 -16.93 13.01
CA ASN A 42 -5.08 -17.32 14.28
C ASN A 42 -5.93 -18.30 15.13
N TYR A 43 -6.85 -19.05 14.51
CA TYR A 43 -7.73 -19.99 15.23
C TYR A 43 -6.97 -21.08 15.98
N HIS A 44 -5.78 -21.43 15.49
CA HIS A 44 -4.95 -22.51 15.99
C HIS A 44 -4.37 -22.26 17.40
N VAL A 45 -4.39 -21.02 17.89
CA VAL A 45 -3.92 -20.67 19.25
C VAL A 45 -5.03 -20.87 20.29
N LEU A 46 -6.28 -21.08 19.86
CA LEU A 46 -7.44 -21.20 20.74
C LEU A 46 -7.77 -22.67 20.98
N SER A 47 -8.23 -23.00 22.19
CA SER A 47 -8.90 -24.27 22.44
C SER A 47 -10.17 -24.40 21.58
N GLN A 48 -10.54 -25.61 21.19
CA GLN A 48 -11.70 -25.89 20.35
C GLN A 48 -12.98 -25.18 20.83
N LYS A 49 -13.34 -25.34 22.11
CA LYS A 49 -14.51 -24.69 22.71
C LYS A 49 -14.49 -23.16 22.60
N ALA A 50 -13.33 -22.54 22.77
CA ALA A 50 -13.18 -21.09 22.68
C ALA A 50 -13.30 -20.60 21.23
N PHE A 51 -12.78 -21.37 20.27
CA PHE A 51 -12.94 -21.07 18.85
C PHE A 51 -14.40 -21.21 18.41
N GLU A 52 -15.07 -22.31 18.75
CA GLU A 52 -16.46 -22.57 18.39
C GLU A 52 -17.40 -21.48 18.90
N ASN A 53 -17.29 -21.10 20.18
CA ASN A 53 -18.09 -20.02 20.77
C ASN A 53 -17.88 -18.67 20.06
N ARG A 54 -16.63 -18.35 19.69
CA ARG A 54 -16.29 -17.10 18.98
C ARG A 54 -16.77 -17.13 17.53
N ARG A 55 -16.65 -18.27 16.85
CA ARG A 55 -17.17 -18.49 15.51
C ARG A 55 -18.68 -18.30 15.50
N GLU A 56 -19.40 -18.95 16.40
CA GLU A 56 -20.87 -18.87 16.46
C GLU A 56 -21.36 -17.45 16.75
N THR A 57 -20.77 -16.78 17.75
CA THR A 57 -21.13 -15.39 18.07
C THR A 57 -20.84 -14.41 16.94
N LEU A 58 -19.72 -14.58 16.22
CA LEU A 58 -19.39 -13.75 15.05
C LEU A 58 -20.27 -14.06 13.84
N CYS A 59 -20.49 -15.33 13.50
CA CYS A 59 -21.38 -15.72 12.41
C CYS A 59 -22.80 -15.22 12.66
N ALA A 60 -23.35 -15.42 13.86
CA ALA A 60 -24.66 -14.90 14.23
C ALA A 60 -24.72 -13.35 14.15
N GLY A 61 -23.65 -12.66 14.55
CA GLY A 61 -23.54 -11.20 14.45
C GLY A 61 -23.42 -10.68 13.01
N TYR A 62 -22.76 -11.42 12.13
CA TYR A 62 -22.66 -11.11 10.70
C TYR A 62 -23.97 -11.40 9.96
N GLU A 63 -24.62 -12.52 10.24
CA GLU A 63 -25.90 -12.91 9.64
C GLU A 63 -27.07 -12.03 10.11
N SER A 64 -27.07 -11.65 11.40
CA SER A 64 -28.07 -10.71 11.94
C SER A 64 -27.89 -9.30 11.38
N GLY A 65 -26.67 -8.93 10.98
CA GLY A 65 -26.32 -7.56 10.56
C GLY A 65 -26.10 -6.61 11.73
N ALA A 66 -25.90 -7.13 12.95
CA ALA A 66 -25.75 -6.32 14.16
C ALA A 66 -24.51 -5.41 14.14
N TYR A 67 -23.51 -5.75 13.34
CA TYR A 67 -22.26 -4.99 13.16
C TYR A 67 -22.28 -4.00 11.99
N LEU A 68 -23.35 -3.98 11.18
CA LEU A 68 -23.51 -3.03 10.09
C LEU A 68 -23.68 -1.61 10.63
N ARG A 69 -23.09 -0.64 9.93
CA ARG A 69 -23.23 0.79 10.25
C ARG A 69 -24.69 1.25 10.25
N GLU A 70 -25.48 0.68 9.34
CA GLU A 70 -26.92 0.89 9.20
C GLU A 70 -27.62 -0.47 9.11
N PRO A 71 -28.19 -1.00 10.20
CA PRO A 71 -28.87 -2.30 10.19
C PRO A 71 -30.11 -2.31 9.25
N ASP A 72 -30.69 -1.14 8.97
CA ASP A 72 -31.84 -0.97 8.06
C ASP A 72 -31.46 -1.00 6.56
N ARG A 73 -30.17 -0.97 6.22
CA ARG A 73 -29.67 -1.07 4.83
C ARG A 73 -29.26 -2.49 4.42
N LYS A 74 -29.67 -3.51 5.19
CA LYS A 74 -29.41 -4.92 4.87
C LYS A 74 -29.87 -5.25 3.45
N GLY A 75 -28.93 -5.64 2.58
CA GLY A 75 -29.21 -6.02 1.19
C GLY A 75 -29.41 -4.87 0.19
N GLN A 76 -29.20 -3.60 0.56
CA GLN A 76 -29.16 -2.51 -0.43
C GLN A 76 -27.78 -2.45 -1.09
N PRO A 77 -27.71 -2.25 -2.42
CA PRO A 77 -26.44 -2.04 -3.11
C PRO A 77 -25.72 -0.82 -2.53
N PRO A 78 -24.38 -0.74 -2.67
CA PRO A 78 -23.63 0.31 -2.03
C PRO A 78 -24.12 1.63 -2.61
N ALA A 79 -24.46 2.59 -1.74
CA ALA A 79 -24.63 3.95 -2.19
C ALA A 79 -23.38 4.32 -2.99
N ASN A 80 -23.58 4.76 -4.23
CA ASN A 80 -22.49 5.02 -5.17
C ASN A 80 -21.36 5.77 -4.45
N PRO A 81 -20.08 5.40 -4.61
CA PRO A 81 -18.96 6.07 -3.95
C PRO A 81 -18.87 7.59 -4.22
N LEU A 82 -19.57 8.05 -5.27
CA LEU A 82 -19.74 9.44 -5.66
C LEU A 82 -20.86 10.19 -4.89
N THR A 83 -21.74 9.46 -4.21
CA THR A 83 -22.88 9.98 -3.46
C THR A 83 -22.66 9.95 -1.95
N ASP A 84 -21.70 9.15 -1.47
CA ASP A 84 -21.32 9.10 -0.06
C ASP A 84 -20.17 10.09 0.19
N GLN A 85 -20.49 11.25 0.78
CA GLN A 85 -19.54 12.33 1.05
C GLN A 85 -18.32 11.85 1.85
N GLY A 86 -18.46 10.83 2.70
CA GLY A 86 -17.35 10.25 3.47
C GLY A 86 -16.41 9.37 2.64
N ALA A 87 -16.97 8.60 1.69
CA ALA A 87 -16.17 7.76 0.78
C ALA A 87 -15.47 8.61 -0.28
N MET A 88 -16.14 9.65 -0.79
CA MET A 88 -15.55 10.65 -1.68
C MET A 88 -14.43 11.43 -0.97
N ASP A 89 -14.61 11.79 0.30
CA ASP A 89 -13.59 12.46 1.10
C ASP A 89 -12.36 11.58 1.38
N GLY A 90 -12.55 10.28 1.60
CA GLY A 90 -11.45 9.31 1.76
C GLY A 90 -10.71 9.06 0.46
N MET A 91 -11.45 8.91 -0.64
CA MET A 91 -10.92 8.81 -1.99
C MET A 91 -10.19 10.09 -2.42
N MET A 92 -10.76 11.26 -2.12
CA MET A 92 -10.15 12.56 -2.39
C MET A 92 -8.95 12.81 -1.47
N GLY A 93 -8.96 12.32 -0.24
CA GLY A 93 -7.79 12.32 0.64
C GLY A 93 -6.63 11.49 0.08
N MET A 94 -6.92 10.28 -0.41
CA MET A 94 -5.95 9.42 -1.07
C MET A 94 -5.47 10.02 -2.41
N MET A 95 -6.39 10.59 -3.20
CA MET A 95 -6.08 11.26 -4.46
C MET A 95 -5.27 12.53 -4.24
N LYS A 96 -5.60 13.34 -3.23
CA LYS A 96 -4.84 14.54 -2.84
C LYS A 96 -3.43 14.17 -2.41
N ASN A 97 -3.28 13.09 -1.64
CA ASN A 97 -1.96 12.59 -1.26
C ASN A 97 -1.18 12.11 -2.50
N ASN A 98 -1.82 11.34 -3.39
CA ASN A 98 -1.22 10.88 -4.65
C ASN A 98 -0.84 12.06 -5.58
N MET A 99 -1.70 13.08 -5.67
CA MET A 99 -1.50 14.26 -6.50
C MET A 99 -0.43 15.20 -5.95
N ALA A 100 -0.41 15.42 -4.63
CA ALA A 100 0.67 16.14 -3.94
C ALA A 100 2.03 15.46 -4.15
N MET A 101 2.04 14.15 -4.43
CA MET A 101 3.23 13.37 -4.73
C MET A 101 3.62 13.35 -6.23
N ILE A 102 2.66 13.45 -7.16
CA ILE A 102 2.88 13.45 -8.62
C ILE A 102 3.35 14.83 -9.12
N ILE A 103 2.75 15.92 -8.63
CA ILE A 103 3.04 17.28 -9.12
C ILE A 103 4.54 17.61 -9.06
N PRO A 104 5.26 17.37 -7.93
CA PRO A 104 6.68 17.68 -7.87
C PRO A 104 7.52 16.88 -8.87
N ASN A 105 7.13 15.63 -9.17
CA ASN A 105 7.91 14.75 -10.04
C ASN A 105 7.81 15.18 -11.50
N THR A 106 6.59 15.47 -11.96
CA THR A 106 6.35 15.94 -13.33
C THR A 106 6.98 17.30 -13.55
N LEU A 107 6.93 18.20 -12.56
CA LEU A 107 7.56 19.51 -12.65
C LEU A 107 9.08 19.42 -12.75
N ILE A 108 9.73 18.61 -11.91
CA ILE A 108 11.19 18.43 -11.96
C ILE A 108 11.60 17.74 -13.27
N MET A 109 10.85 16.73 -13.74
CA MET A 109 11.12 16.07 -15.00
C MET A 109 10.98 17.02 -16.20
N SER A 110 9.94 17.87 -16.22
CA SER A 110 9.74 18.91 -17.23
C SER A 110 10.85 19.97 -17.19
N TRP A 111 11.24 20.42 -15.99
CA TRP A 111 12.34 21.36 -15.81
C TRP A 111 13.67 20.81 -16.30
N ILE A 112 13.97 19.55 -15.97
CA ILE A 112 15.16 18.87 -16.46
C ILE A 112 15.05 18.72 -17.97
N ASN A 113 13.91 18.35 -18.55
CA ASN A 113 13.82 18.25 -20.02
C ASN A 113 14.00 19.62 -20.72
N ALA A 114 13.47 20.71 -20.18
CA ALA A 114 13.54 22.03 -20.79
C ALA A 114 14.95 22.66 -20.75
N PHE A 115 15.67 22.51 -19.64
CA PHE A 115 17.00 23.12 -19.45
C PHE A 115 18.16 22.14 -19.71
N PHE A 116 17.95 20.87 -19.34
CA PHE A 116 18.82 19.68 -19.35
C PHE A 116 19.15 18.97 -20.67
N SER A 117 18.37 19.23 -21.72
CA SER A 117 18.21 18.28 -22.85
C SER A 117 19.23 18.50 -23.97
N GLY A 118 19.58 17.41 -24.68
CA GLY A 118 20.47 17.45 -25.83
C GLY A 118 21.96 17.27 -25.52
N TYR A 119 22.35 17.10 -24.25
CA TYR A 119 23.75 16.93 -23.85
C TYR A 119 24.01 15.69 -23.00
N VAL A 120 25.25 15.23 -23.10
CA VAL A 120 25.82 14.14 -22.32
C VAL A 120 26.59 14.76 -21.16
N ILE A 121 26.39 14.25 -19.94
CA ILE A 121 26.97 14.85 -18.73
C ILE A 121 28.08 14.01 -18.12
N MET A 122 28.05 12.68 -18.27
CA MET A 122 29.06 11.80 -17.68
C MET A 122 29.16 10.46 -18.40
N LYS A 123 30.29 9.79 -18.19
CA LYS A 123 30.56 8.43 -18.63
C LYS A 123 30.57 7.50 -17.42
N LEU A 124 29.83 6.40 -17.49
CA LEU A 124 29.78 5.40 -16.43
C LEU A 124 31.07 4.54 -16.42
N PRO A 125 31.60 4.18 -15.23
CA PRO A 125 32.86 3.44 -15.11
C PRO A 125 32.72 1.93 -15.37
N PHE A 126 31.54 1.45 -15.74
CA PHE A 126 31.23 0.05 -16.00
C PHE A 126 30.54 -0.14 -17.36
N PRO A 127 30.71 -1.31 -18.03
CA PRO A 127 30.01 -1.62 -19.27
C PRO A 127 28.50 -1.75 -19.04
N ILE A 128 27.71 -1.21 -19.97
CA ILE A 128 26.25 -1.32 -19.98
C ILE A 128 25.78 -1.94 -21.30
N THR A 129 24.73 -2.75 -21.22
CA THR A 129 24.12 -3.39 -22.40
C THR A 129 23.36 -2.38 -23.26
N ILE A 130 23.35 -2.60 -24.58
CA ILE A 130 22.69 -1.72 -25.56
C ILE A 130 21.20 -1.49 -25.26
N LYS A 131 20.52 -2.41 -24.59
CA LYS A 131 19.11 -2.26 -24.22
C LYS A 131 18.83 -1.05 -23.33
N PHE A 132 19.79 -0.63 -22.50
CA PHE A 132 19.65 0.57 -21.67
C PHE A 132 19.94 1.87 -22.41
N LYS A 133 20.43 1.82 -23.66
CA LYS A 133 20.80 3.01 -24.44
C LYS A 133 19.64 3.97 -24.65
N SER A 134 18.47 3.47 -25.02
CA SER A 134 17.26 4.31 -25.21
C SER A 134 16.82 5.01 -23.92
N MET A 135 17.08 4.40 -22.76
CA MET A 135 16.78 4.98 -21.46
C MET A 135 17.87 5.94 -20.98
N LEU A 136 19.16 5.62 -21.20
CA LEU A 136 20.31 6.39 -20.74
C LEU A 136 20.66 7.60 -21.61
N GLN A 137 20.21 7.59 -22.87
CA GLN A 137 20.46 8.64 -23.86
C GLN A 137 19.17 9.31 -24.30
N ALA A 138 18.12 9.21 -23.47
CA ALA A 138 16.89 9.95 -23.70
C ALA A 138 17.21 11.45 -23.84
N GLY A 139 16.82 12.04 -24.97
CA GLY A 139 17.10 13.44 -25.31
C GLY A 139 18.36 13.70 -26.13
N VAL A 140 19.19 12.69 -26.45
CA VAL A 140 20.40 12.84 -27.29
C VAL A 140 20.22 12.09 -28.61
N GLN A 141 20.21 12.79 -29.74
CA GLN A 141 19.95 12.21 -31.06
C GLN A 141 21.23 11.68 -31.74
N THR A 142 21.91 10.71 -31.13
CA THR A 142 23.10 10.07 -31.73
C THR A 142 22.98 8.55 -31.78
N LYS A 143 23.03 7.97 -32.98
CA LYS A 143 22.82 6.53 -33.21
C LYS A 143 24.01 5.67 -32.79
N ASP A 144 25.23 6.17 -32.88
CA ASP A 144 26.45 5.35 -32.73
C ASP A 144 27.22 5.63 -31.42
N MET A 145 26.62 6.36 -30.49
CA MET A 145 27.27 6.67 -29.20
C MET A 145 27.33 5.46 -28.27
N ASP A 146 28.47 5.31 -27.57
CA ASP A 146 28.69 4.26 -26.55
C ASP A 146 27.61 4.35 -25.45
N PRO A 147 26.90 3.26 -25.11
CA PRO A 147 25.88 3.22 -24.04
C PRO A 147 26.35 3.69 -22.65
N ARG A 148 27.67 3.75 -22.40
CA ARG A 148 28.23 4.28 -21.15
C ARG A 148 28.00 5.77 -20.95
N TRP A 149 27.74 6.51 -22.03
CA TRP A 149 27.43 7.93 -21.96
C TRP A 149 25.99 8.15 -21.57
N MET A 150 25.80 8.95 -20.51
CA MET A 150 24.52 9.19 -19.87
C MET A 150 24.07 10.64 -20.04
N SER A 151 22.79 10.83 -20.37
CA SER A 151 22.14 12.13 -20.43
C SER A 151 21.75 12.62 -19.02
N SER A 152 21.44 13.91 -18.93
CA SER A 152 20.98 14.55 -17.70
C SER A 152 19.69 13.93 -17.13
N ILE A 153 18.77 13.49 -17.99
CA ILE A 153 17.49 12.86 -17.62
C ILE A 153 17.75 11.52 -16.93
N SER A 154 18.65 10.73 -17.48
CA SER A 154 18.96 9.40 -16.96
C SER A 154 19.73 9.46 -15.65
N TRP A 155 20.57 10.48 -15.47
CA TRP A 155 21.20 10.78 -14.18
C TRP A 155 20.18 11.18 -13.11
N TYR A 156 19.14 11.92 -13.48
CA TYR A 156 18.05 12.22 -12.58
C TYR A 156 17.32 10.96 -12.11
N PHE A 157 16.98 10.04 -13.02
CA PHE A 157 16.41 8.75 -12.65
C PHE A 157 17.32 7.94 -11.73
N LEU A 158 18.63 7.91 -12.02
CA LEU A 158 19.61 7.26 -11.15
C LEU A 158 19.60 7.88 -9.75
N CYS A 159 19.56 9.20 -9.64
CA CYS A 159 19.47 9.89 -8.36
C CYS A 159 18.16 9.59 -7.60
N ILE A 160 17.02 9.46 -8.29
CA ILE A 160 15.74 9.11 -7.66
C ILE A 160 15.83 7.75 -6.96
N PHE A 161 16.39 6.74 -7.64
CA PHE A 161 16.49 5.40 -7.08
C PHE A 161 17.65 5.25 -6.08
N GLY A 162 18.79 5.90 -6.35
CA GLY A 162 20.00 5.76 -5.53
C GLY A 162 20.00 6.55 -4.21
N LEU A 163 19.22 7.63 -4.11
CA LEU A 163 19.22 8.49 -2.91
C LEU A 163 18.30 7.99 -1.79
N GLN A 164 17.59 6.88 -1.97
CA GLN A 164 16.69 6.34 -0.94
C GLN A 164 17.40 6.11 0.39
N PHE A 165 18.59 5.50 0.37
CA PHE A 165 19.41 5.29 1.57
C PHE A 165 19.77 6.61 2.26
N VAL A 166 20.11 7.65 1.50
CA VAL A 166 20.45 8.98 2.03
C VAL A 166 19.24 9.59 2.73
N TYR A 167 18.04 9.46 2.15
CA TYR A 167 16.82 9.94 2.80
C TYR A 167 16.47 9.14 4.05
N VAL A 168 16.65 7.81 4.05
CA VAL A 168 16.43 6.98 5.25
C VAL A 168 17.40 7.37 6.36
N PHE A 169 18.67 7.61 6.03
CA PHE A 169 19.66 8.05 7.00
C PHE A 169 19.33 9.43 7.59
N LEU A 170 18.86 10.37 6.77
CA LEU A 170 18.65 11.76 7.18
C LEU A 170 17.27 12.02 7.82
N LEU A 171 16.23 11.29 7.39
CA LEU A 171 14.83 11.55 7.74
C LEU A 171 14.13 10.35 8.42
N GLY A 172 14.80 9.20 8.55
CA GLY A 172 14.22 7.97 9.09
C GLY A 172 13.51 7.10 8.05
N SER A 173 13.02 5.93 8.47
CA SER A 173 12.41 4.91 7.59
C SER A 173 11.09 5.36 6.95
N ASP A 174 10.28 6.15 7.66
CA ASP A 174 8.95 6.60 7.22
C ASP A 174 8.97 7.92 6.43
N ASN A 175 10.07 8.20 5.72
CA ASN A 175 10.19 9.44 4.97
C ASN A 175 9.36 9.41 3.67
N ALA A 176 8.77 10.55 3.31
CA ALA A 176 7.95 10.67 2.10
C ALA A 176 8.78 10.87 0.81
N ALA A 177 10.11 10.94 0.94
CA ALA A 177 11.04 11.09 -0.17
C ALA A 177 11.37 9.72 -0.82
N SER A 178 11.50 8.66 -0.02
CA SER A 178 11.72 7.27 -0.44
C SER A 178 10.50 6.67 -1.13
N GLN A 179 9.28 7.11 -0.75
CA GLN A 179 8.02 6.69 -1.36
C GLN A 179 7.95 7.00 -2.87
N MET A 180 8.75 7.94 -3.38
CA MET A 180 8.82 8.28 -4.81
C MET A 180 9.24 7.09 -5.68
N ALA A 181 10.28 6.35 -5.26
CA ALA A 181 10.76 5.19 -6.01
C ALA A 181 9.70 4.08 -6.03
N GLN A 182 9.05 3.87 -4.90
CA GLN A 182 8.00 2.87 -4.72
C GLN A 182 6.73 3.21 -5.54
N GLN A 183 6.39 4.49 -5.64
CA GLN A 183 5.24 4.95 -6.42
C GLN A 183 5.49 4.86 -7.93
N MET A 184 6.70 5.20 -8.39
CA MET A 184 7.09 5.03 -9.81
C MET A 184 7.09 3.56 -10.24
N ALA A 185 7.44 2.64 -9.32
CA ALA A 185 7.32 1.21 -9.53
C ALA A 185 5.84 0.76 -9.51
N ALA A 186 5.04 1.28 -8.58
CA ALA A 186 3.62 0.97 -8.48
C ALA A 186 2.81 1.46 -9.69
N GLN A 187 3.20 2.58 -10.32
CA GLN A 187 2.54 3.14 -11.50
C GLN A 187 2.78 2.31 -12.78
N GLN A 188 3.79 1.43 -12.77
CA GLN A 188 4.07 0.49 -13.87
C GLN A 188 3.38 -0.87 -13.69
N MET A 189 2.82 -1.14 -12.52
CA MET A 189 2.04 -2.36 -12.27
C MET A 189 0.55 -2.06 -12.48
N PRO A 190 -0.20 -2.89 -13.26
CA PRO A 190 -1.63 -2.74 -13.36
C PRO A 190 -2.23 -2.86 -11.95
N MET A 191 -2.88 -1.78 -11.50
CA MET A 191 -3.56 -1.70 -10.21
C MET A 191 -4.46 -2.92 -10.02
N ASN A 192 -4.08 -3.79 -9.08
CA ASN A 192 -4.86 -4.95 -8.71
C ASN A 192 -6.10 -4.47 -7.92
N PRO A 193 -7.34 -4.74 -8.37
CA PRO A 193 -8.57 -4.20 -7.80
C PRO A 193 -9.01 -4.88 -6.49
N MET A 194 -8.08 -5.30 -5.63
CA MET A 194 -8.37 -5.98 -4.35
C MET A 194 -8.64 -5.01 -3.18
N GLY A 195 -9.24 -3.84 -3.47
CA GLY A 195 -9.54 -2.84 -2.44
C GLY A 195 -10.27 -1.60 -2.95
N GLY A 196 -11.07 -1.73 -4.01
CA GLY A 196 -11.84 -0.61 -4.56
C GLY A 196 -12.96 -0.18 -3.60
N PRO A 197 -13.19 1.14 -3.40
CA PRO A 197 -14.35 1.66 -2.68
C PRO A 197 -15.62 1.25 -3.44
N GLY A 198 -16.45 0.41 -2.83
CA GLY A 198 -17.69 -0.10 -3.43
C GLY A 198 -18.04 -1.56 -3.15
N GLN A 199 -17.30 -2.28 -2.30
CA GLN A 199 -17.77 -3.59 -1.82
C GLN A 199 -18.81 -3.39 -0.71
N ASP A 200 -19.99 -3.98 -0.90
CA ASP A 200 -21.06 -4.01 0.10
C ASP A 200 -20.56 -4.62 1.42
N PRO A 201 -20.61 -3.89 2.55
CA PRO A 201 -20.22 -4.42 3.85
C PRO A 201 -20.99 -5.70 4.22
N ASP A 202 -22.29 -5.77 3.88
CA ASP A 202 -23.13 -6.96 4.10
C ASP A 202 -22.64 -8.19 3.32
N LYS A 203 -22.17 -8.02 2.07
CA LYS A 203 -21.59 -9.13 1.30
C LYS A 203 -20.25 -9.56 1.88
N GLN A 204 -19.44 -8.61 2.36
CA GLN A 204 -18.17 -8.93 3.00
C GLN A 204 -18.38 -9.70 4.31
N PHE A 205 -19.37 -9.32 5.12
CA PHE A 205 -19.72 -10.05 6.34
C PHE A 205 -20.25 -11.45 6.07
N LYS A 206 -21.10 -11.63 5.05
CA LYS A 206 -21.58 -12.95 4.65
C LYS A 206 -20.46 -13.83 4.12
N ALA A 207 -19.59 -13.28 3.26
CA ALA A 207 -18.42 -13.99 2.77
C ALA A 207 -17.48 -14.39 3.92
N GLU A 208 -17.26 -13.52 4.91
CA GLU A 208 -16.43 -13.88 6.06
C GLU A 208 -17.11 -14.90 6.99
N ALA A 209 -18.43 -14.86 7.13
CA ALA A 209 -19.19 -15.88 7.86
C ALA A 209 -19.07 -17.26 7.19
N GLU A 210 -19.20 -17.33 5.86
CA GLU A 210 -18.98 -18.54 5.07
C GLU A 210 -17.54 -19.04 5.22
N ASN A 211 -16.55 -18.14 5.11
CA ASN A 211 -15.15 -18.49 5.32
C ASN A 211 -14.90 -19.06 6.72
N LEU A 212 -15.49 -18.48 7.76
CA LEU A 212 -15.35 -18.96 9.14
C LEU A 212 -16.07 -20.30 9.36
N ALA A 213 -17.18 -20.56 8.66
CA ALA A 213 -17.92 -21.81 8.77
C ALA A 213 -17.15 -23.01 8.19
N VAL A 214 -16.34 -22.80 7.15
CA VAL A 214 -15.54 -23.84 6.48
C VAL A 214 -14.29 -24.25 7.27
N ILE A 215 -13.87 -23.47 8.28
CA ILE A 215 -12.64 -23.76 9.02
C ILE A 215 -12.82 -24.99 9.91
N GLU A 216 -11.99 -26.00 9.66
CA GLU A 216 -11.74 -27.10 10.58
C GLU A 216 -10.73 -26.65 11.65
N HIS A 217 -11.13 -26.75 12.92
CA HIS A 217 -10.29 -26.32 14.04
C HIS A 217 -9.28 -27.40 14.39
N TYR A 218 -8.02 -27.00 14.51
CA TYR A 218 -6.98 -27.74 15.20
C TYR A 218 -6.30 -26.80 16.19
N SER A 219 -5.86 -27.31 17.34
CA SER A 219 -5.19 -26.50 18.35
C SER A 219 -3.70 -26.84 18.40
N VAL A 220 -2.87 -25.79 18.36
CA VAL A 220 -1.42 -25.90 18.58
C VAL A 220 -1.09 -26.11 20.06
N LEU A 221 -2.07 -26.04 20.97
CA LEU A 221 -1.89 -26.39 22.37
C LEU A 221 -2.01 -27.90 22.60
N ASP A 222 -2.56 -28.64 21.63
CA ASP A 222 -2.74 -30.08 21.75
C ASP A 222 -1.35 -30.74 21.65
N ASP A 223 -1.05 -31.68 22.55
CA ASP A 223 0.24 -32.40 22.63
C ASP A 223 1.46 -31.47 22.74
N VAL A 224 1.30 -30.27 23.34
CA VAL A 224 2.41 -29.33 23.53
C VAL A 224 3.43 -29.87 24.53
N GLU A 225 2.98 -30.59 25.56
CA GLU A 225 3.84 -31.21 26.56
C GLU A 225 4.74 -32.27 25.94
N GLU A 226 4.20 -33.11 25.05
CA GLU A 226 4.97 -34.15 24.36
C GLU A 226 6.02 -33.53 23.43
N ARG A 227 5.64 -32.51 22.65
CA ARG A 227 6.57 -31.78 21.77
C ARG A 227 7.68 -31.09 22.56
N LEU A 228 7.35 -30.51 23.70
CA LEU A 228 8.34 -29.90 24.60
C LEU A 228 9.32 -30.95 25.14
N LEU A 229 8.81 -32.08 25.64
CA LEU A 229 9.63 -33.17 26.17
C LEU A 229 10.53 -33.82 25.10
N GLN A 230 10.07 -33.91 23.86
CA GLN A 230 10.90 -34.35 22.73
C GLN A 230 12.02 -33.35 22.41
N GLY A 231 11.72 -32.05 22.43
CA GLY A 231 12.71 -31.00 22.16
C GLY A 231 13.81 -30.89 23.22
N ILE A 232 13.52 -31.24 24.48
CA ILE A 232 14.50 -31.24 25.59
C ILE A 232 15.41 -32.48 25.57
N LYS A 233 14.96 -33.58 24.95
CA LYS A 233 15.72 -34.84 24.86
C LYS A 233 16.78 -34.84 23.74
N SER A 234 16.85 -33.79 22.92
CA SER A 234 17.90 -33.57 21.92
C SER A 234 18.95 -32.57 22.40
#